data_AF-A0A2V9Q8M0-F1
#
_entry.id   AF-A0A2V9Q8M0-F1
#
_cell.length_a   1.000
_cell.length_b   1.000
_cell.length_c   1.000
_cell.angle_alpha   90.00
_cell.angle_beta   90.00
_cell.angle_gamma   90.00
#
_symmetry.space_group_name_H-M   'P 1'
#
loop_
_entity.id
_entity.type
_entity.pdbx_description
1 polymer ?
#
loop_
_entity_poly.entity_id
_entity_poly.type
_entity_poly.pdbx_seq_one_letter_code
_entity_poly.pdbx_strand_id
1 'polypeptide(L)'
;MMQDGTAENRTQRKSRLNRDLEQMFAARGPETGTQPMKTKTTLLAVFFLLMVTVSLSQAPRPPVEAKPGDIATGVVESESGGRLYLNTTPCKPAQEADIVVFHQPYTRTPAGEIVCNGHHFDKVSVRQQ
;
A
#
# COMPACT_ATOMS: atom_id res chain seq x y z
N MET A 1 19.90 50.93 31.11
CA MET A 1 19.73 50.11 29.90
C MET A 1 19.57 48.68 30.39
N MET A 2 18.34 48.16 30.53
CA MET A 2 17.61 47.35 29.52
C MET A 2 18.48 46.14 29.10
N GLN A 3 18.13 44.86 29.22
CA GLN A 3 16.85 44.13 29.11
C GLN A 3 17.10 42.67 29.61
N ASP A 4 16.17 42.04 30.35
CA ASP A 4 15.20 41.02 29.85
C ASP A 4 15.80 39.58 29.91
N GLY A 5 15.32 38.61 30.69
CA GLY A 5 13.96 38.40 31.21
C GLY A 5 13.24 37.23 30.54
N THR A 6 13.92 36.23 29.96
CA THR A 6 13.20 35.20 29.16
C THR A 6 13.85 33.80 29.13
N ALA A 7 14.09 33.16 30.28
CA ALA A 7 14.50 31.73 30.27
C ALA A 7 13.88 30.84 31.36
N GLU A 8 13.41 31.41 32.47
CA GLU A 8 13.04 30.60 33.65
C GLU A 8 11.60 30.03 33.62
N ASN A 9 10.72 30.54 32.75
CA ASN A 9 9.28 30.30 32.84
C ASN A 9 8.77 29.04 32.10
N ARG A 10 9.60 28.33 31.34
CA ARG A 10 9.13 27.20 30.50
C ARG A 10 9.09 25.86 31.25
N THR A 11 9.97 25.66 32.22
CA THR A 11 10.10 24.37 32.91
C THR A 11 9.09 24.22 34.05
N GLN A 12 8.71 25.32 34.70
CA GLN A 12 7.78 25.31 35.83
C GLN A 12 6.31 25.07 35.41
N ARG A 13 5.93 25.43 34.17
CA ARG A 13 4.57 25.26 33.66
C ARG A 13 4.22 23.81 33.32
N LYS A 14 5.21 22.99 32.94
CA LYS A 14 5.02 21.57 32.62
C LYS A 14 4.79 20.68 33.85
N SER A 15 5.31 21.06 35.02
CA SER A 15 5.18 20.23 36.23
C SER A 15 3.85 20.38 36.97
N ARG A 16 3.12 21.49 36.76
CA ARG A 16 1.76 21.67 37.30
C ARG A 16 0.71 20.91 36.50
N LEU A 17 0.80 20.92 35.16
CA LEU A 17 -0.18 20.25 34.30
C LEU A 17 -0.23 18.73 34.51
N ASN A 18 0.92 18.09 34.80
CA ASN A 18 0.97 16.66 35.08
C ASN A 18 0.42 16.30 36.47
N ARG A 19 0.33 17.24 37.42
CA ARG A 19 -0.15 16.96 38.78
C ARG A 19 -1.67 17.03 38.88
N ASP A 20 -2.32 17.86 38.05
CA ASP A 20 -3.78 17.97 37.99
C ASP A 20 -4.43 16.78 37.25
N LEU A 21 -3.71 16.12 36.32
CA LEU A 21 -4.26 14.97 35.60
C LEU A 21 -4.34 13.70 36.47
N GLU A 22 -3.43 13.55 37.44
CA GLU A 22 -3.43 12.41 38.38
C GLU A 22 -4.47 12.56 39.50
N GLN A 23 -4.86 13.79 39.88
CA GLN A 23 -5.83 14.01 40.94
C GLN A 23 -7.31 13.85 40.51
N MET A 24 -7.60 13.77 39.21
CA MET A 24 -8.97 13.46 38.73
C MET A 24 -9.32 11.96 38.78
N PHE A 25 -8.34 11.07 39.02
CA PHE A 25 -8.59 9.62 39.05
C PHE A 25 -8.86 9.03 40.44
N ALA A 26 -8.86 9.83 41.51
CA ALA A 26 -8.89 9.34 42.88
C ALA A 26 -10.19 9.57 43.68
N ALA A 27 -11.35 9.81 43.03
CA ALA A 27 -12.58 10.01 43.79
C ALA A 27 -13.85 9.53 43.05
N ARG A 28 -14.17 8.24 43.21
CA ARG A 28 -15.51 7.68 43.53
C ARG A 28 -15.61 6.22 43.10
N GLY A 29 -15.48 5.31 44.05
CA GLY A 29 -16.43 4.21 44.13
C GLY A 29 -17.51 4.56 45.17
N PRO A 30 -18.48 3.69 45.45
CA PRO A 30 -18.98 2.55 44.65
C PRO A 30 -20.52 2.47 44.72
N GLU A 31 -21.27 2.43 43.61
CA GLU A 31 -22.72 2.13 43.71
C GLU A 31 -23.23 1.20 42.60
N THR A 32 -23.62 0.00 43.06
CA THR A 32 -24.83 -0.76 42.69
C THR A 32 -25.13 -1.01 41.20
N GLY A 33 -24.86 -2.25 40.80
CA GLY A 33 -25.91 -3.17 40.34
C GLY A 33 -26.81 -2.70 39.21
N THR A 34 -26.46 -3.06 37.97
CA THR A 34 -27.38 -3.77 37.07
C THR A 34 -26.58 -4.34 35.91
N GLN A 35 -26.54 -5.67 35.77
CA GLN A 35 -26.30 -6.25 34.45
C GLN A 35 -27.46 -5.85 33.54
N PRO A 36 -27.15 -5.35 32.34
CA PRO A 36 -27.77 -5.95 31.17
C PRO A 36 -26.69 -6.42 30.18
N MET A 37 -26.73 -7.72 29.88
CA MET A 37 -25.96 -8.37 28.83
C MET A 37 -25.97 -7.55 27.53
N LYS A 38 -24.85 -6.92 27.16
CA LYS A 38 -24.58 -6.46 25.79
C LYS A 38 -23.09 -6.58 25.44
N THR A 39 -22.46 -7.66 25.90
CA THR A 39 -21.04 -8.00 25.67
C THR A 39 -20.71 -8.40 24.22
N LYS A 40 -21.70 -8.41 23.31
CA LYS A 40 -21.52 -8.87 21.92
C LYS A 40 -21.12 -7.75 20.95
N THR A 41 -21.41 -6.49 21.26
CA THR A 41 -21.25 -5.38 20.29
C THR A 41 -19.83 -4.80 20.28
N THR A 42 -19.15 -4.80 21.43
CA THR A 42 -17.80 -4.22 21.57
C THR A 42 -16.72 -5.06 20.89
N LEU A 43 -16.87 -6.39 20.89
CA LEU A 43 -15.95 -7.32 20.20
C LEU A 43 -16.00 -7.16 18.68
N LEU A 44 -17.20 -6.95 18.10
CA LEU A 44 -17.38 -6.72 16.67
C LEU A 44 -16.70 -5.42 16.20
N ALA A 45 -16.81 -4.35 16.98
CA ALA A 45 -16.21 -3.06 16.63
C ALA A 45 -14.67 -3.12 16.60
N VAL A 46 -14.04 -3.82 17.54
CA VAL A 46 -12.58 -4.01 17.57
C VAL A 46 -12.10 -4.94 16.45
N PHE A 47 -12.86 -5.98 16.14
CA PHE A 47 -12.57 -6.89 15.02
C PHE A 47 -12.69 -6.20 13.65
N PHE A 48 -13.69 -5.32 13.48
CA PHE A 48 -13.82 -4.47 12.29
C PHE A 48 -12.66 -3.47 12.17
N LEU A 49 -12.25 -2.84 13.28
CA LEU A 49 -11.12 -1.91 13.28
C LEU A 49 -9.79 -2.60 12.94
N LEU A 50 -9.61 -3.87 13.35
CA LEU A 50 -8.45 -4.70 13.03
C LEU A 50 -8.43 -5.22 11.58
N MET A 51 -9.59 -5.56 11.01
CA MET A 51 -9.68 -6.01 9.60
C MET A 51 -9.41 -4.89 8.60
N VAL A 52 -9.75 -3.63 8.94
CA VAL A 52 -9.54 -2.47 8.05
C VAL A 52 -8.05 -2.10 7.92
N THR A 53 -7.20 -2.38 8.91
CA THR A 53 -5.78 -1.98 8.89
C THR A 53 -4.86 -2.95 8.12
N VAL A 54 -5.28 -4.19 7.86
CA VAL A 54 -4.42 -5.24 7.24
C VAL A 54 -4.37 -5.15 5.71
N SER A 55 -5.28 -4.41 5.07
CA SER A 55 -5.44 -4.42 3.60
C SER A 55 -4.48 -3.51 2.81
N LEU A 56 -3.46 -2.91 3.44
CA LEU A 56 -2.75 -1.74 2.89
C LEU A 56 -1.38 -2.00 2.24
N SER A 57 -0.91 -3.24 2.05
CA SER A 57 0.54 -3.44 1.78
C SER A 57 0.96 -4.10 0.47
N GLN A 58 0.10 -4.24 -0.55
CA GLN A 58 0.54 -4.72 -1.87
C GLN A 58 0.15 -3.74 -2.98
N ALA A 59 0.99 -2.70 -3.17
CA ALA A 59 0.88 -1.84 -4.34
C ALA A 59 1.42 -2.58 -5.57
N PRO A 60 0.65 -2.69 -6.68
CA PRO A 60 1.13 -3.25 -7.94
C PRO A 60 2.42 -2.57 -8.40
N ARG A 61 3.36 -3.34 -8.97
CA ARG A 61 4.59 -2.78 -9.52
C ARG A 61 4.24 -1.83 -10.69
N PRO A 62 4.81 -0.62 -10.74
CA PRO A 62 4.56 0.27 -11.88
C PRO A 62 5.14 -0.36 -13.15
N PRO A 63 4.45 -0.24 -14.30
CA PRO A 63 4.99 -0.68 -15.59
C PRO A 63 6.29 0.06 -15.94
N VAL A 64 7.21 -0.64 -16.58
CA VAL A 64 8.49 -0.08 -17.06
C VAL A 64 8.34 0.38 -18.50
N GLU A 65 8.69 1.63 -18.81
CA GLU A 65 8.66 2.16 -20.17
C GLU A 65 9.92 1.73 -20.96
N ALA A 66 9.73 1.15 -22.14
CA ALA A 66 10.82 0.73 -23.03
C ALA A 66 11.46 1.93 -23.74
N LYS A 67 12.79 1.89 -23.88
CA LYS A 67 13.57 2.91 -24.60
C LYS A 67 13.91 2.45 -26.02
N PRO A 68 14.18 3.36 -26.97
CA PRO A 68 14.66 3.01 -28.30
C PRO A 68 15.83 2.03 -28.27
N GLY A 69 15.71 0.91 -28.97
CA GLY A 69 16.67 -0.19 -28.99
C GLY A 69 16.41 -1.30 -27.97
N ASP A 70 15.57 -1.09 -26.96
CA ASP A 70 15.23 -2.13 -25.97
C ASP A 70 14.47 -3.28 -26.62
N ILE A 71 14.75 -4.50 -26.16
CA ILE A 71 14.10 -5.73 -26.60
C ILE A 71 13.60 -6.48 -25.37
N ALA A 72 12.31 -6.80 -25.34
CA ALA A 72 11.73 -7.66 -24.31
C ALA A 72 10.91 -8.77 -24.95
N THR A 73 10.85 -9.92 -24.28
CA THR A 73 10.08 -11.07 -24.73
C THR A 73 9.06 -11.45 -23.67
N GLY A 74 7.82 -11.62 -24.07
CA GLY A 74 6.72 -11.85 -23.15
C GLY A 74 5.40 -12.09 -23.87
N VAL A 75 4.32 -12.01 -23.11
CA VAL A 75 2.95 -12.18 -23.60
C VAL A 75 2.30 -10.81 -23.66
N VAL A 76 1.56 -10.54 -24.72
CA VAL A 76 0.84 -9.27 -24.86
C VAL A 76 -0.37 -9.29 -23.92
N GLU A 77 -0.40 -8.37 -22.96
CA GLU A 77 -1.51 -8.23 -22.03
C GLU A 77 -2.59 -7.31 -22.59
N SER A 78 -2.17 -6.17 -23.14
CA SER A 78 -3.07 -5.25 -23.83
C SER A 78 -2.32 -4.40 -24.85
N GLU A 79 -3.07 -3.90 -25.82
CA GLU A 79 -2.58 -2.96 -26.81
C GLU A 79 -3.68 -1.92 -27.07
N SER A 80 -3.38 -0.65 -26.79
CA SER A 80 -4.32 0.44 -27.02
C SER A 80 -3.59 1.78 -27.09
N GLY A 81 -4.12 2.72 -27.87
CA GLY A 81 -3.59 4.09 -27.94
C GLY A 81 -2.12 4.17 -28.38
N GLY A 82 -1.67 3.25 -29.24
CA GLY A 82 -0.27 3.19 -29.69
C GLY A 82 0.71 2.62 -28.66
N ARG A 83 0.22 2.08 -27.54
CA ARG A 83 1.01 1.46 -26.48
C ARG A 83 0.75 -0.04 -26.44
N LEU A 84 1.81 -0.84 -26.33
CA LEU A 84 1.74 -2.27 -26.05
C LEU A 84 2.22 -2.52 -24.63
N TYR A 85 1.44 -3.25 -23.85
CA TYR A 85 1.79 -3.72 -22.52
C TYR A 85 2.21 -5.19 -22.63
N LEU A 86 3.51 -5.44 -22.44
CA LEU A 86 4.11 -6.77 -22.52
C LEU A 86 4.34 -7.32 -21.11
N ASN A 87 3.69 -8.42 -20.77
CA ASN A 87 4.01 -9.18 -19.57
C ASN A 87 5.20 -10.09 -19.82
N THR A 88 6.34 -9.77 -19.22
CA THR A 88 7.58 -10.55 -19.36
C THR A 88 7.62 -11.77 -18.42
N THR A 89 6.70 -11.86 -17.46
CA THR A 89 6.61 -12.93 -16.46
C THR A 89 5.18 -13.50 -16.36
N PRO A 90 4.65 -14.11 -17.43
CA PRO A 90 3.25 -14.57 -17.48
C PRO A 90 2.92 -15.69 -16.48
N CYS A 91 3.92 -16.36 -15.91
CA CYS A 91 3.70 -17.40 -14.90
C CYS A 91 3.49 -16.85 -13.47
N LYS A 92 3.74 -15.55 -13.24
CA LYS A 92 3.48 -14.91 -11.96
C LYS A 92 2.03 -14.41 -11.90
N PRO A 93 1.43 -14.29 -10.69
CA PRO A 93 0.15 -13.64 -10.55
C PRO A 93 0.23 -12.17 -11.02
N ALA A 94 -0.89 -11.61 -11.47
CA ALA A 94 -0.95 -10.26 -12.06
C ALA A 94 -0.35 -9.15 -11.16
N GLN A 95 -0.41 -9.31 -9.84
CA GLN A 95 0.14 -8.34 -8.88
C GLN A 95 1.68 -8.29 -8.88
N GLU A 96 2.32 -9.37 -9.32
CA GLU A 96 3.78 -9.54 -9.39
C GLU A 96 4.29 -9.61 -10.83
N ALA A 97 3.40 -9.40 -11.82
CA ALA A 97 3.75 -9.41 -13.22
C ALA A 97 4.65 -8.22 -13.55
N ASP A 98 5.76 -8.51 -14.23
CA ASP A 98 6.71 -7.52 -14.68
C ASP A 98 6.27 -7.04 -16.08
N ILE A 99 5.63 -5.87 -16.13
CA ILE A 99 5.07 -5.27 -17.34
C ILE A 99 6.03 -4.27 -17.96
N VAL A 100 6.31 -4.44 -19.25
CA VAL A 100 7.09 -3.49 -20.06
C VAL A 100 6.18 -2.86 -21.10
N VAL A 101 6.20 -1.53 -21.19
CA VAL A 101 5.37 -0.74 -22.09
C VAL A 101 6.19 -0.29 -23.29
N PHE A 102 5.73 -0.64 -24.49
CA PHE A 102 6.33 -0.23 -25.76
C PHE A 102 5.43 0.80 -26.44
N HIS A 103 6.03 1.81 -27.06
CA HIS A 103 5.31 2.86 -27.80
C HIS A 103 5.57 2.71 -29.29
N GLN A 104 4.54 2.92 -30.11
CA GLN A 104 4.73 2.91 -31.56
C GLN A 104 5.72 4.02 -31.97
N PRO A 105 6.64 3.74 -32.92
CA PRO A 105 6.79 2.47 -33.63
C PRO A 105 7.60 1.42 -32.84
N TYR A 106 7.20 0.15 -32.94
CA TYR A 106 7.97 -1.00 -32.46
C TYR A 106 7.87 -2.16 -33.46
N THR A 107 8.77 -3.13 -33.37
CA THR A 107 8.71 -4.36 -34.18
C THR A 107 8.39 -5.54 -33.29
N ARG A 108 7.49 -6.42 -33.76
CA ARG A 108 7.15 -7.69 -33.09
C ARG A 108 7.64 -8.86 -33.90
N THR A 109 8.15 -9.86 -33.20
CA THR A 109 8.56 -11.14 -33.78
C THR A 109 8.01 -12.29 -32.92
N PRO A 110 7.46 -13.35 -33.52
CA PRO A 110 7.04 -14.54 -32.76
C PRO A 110 8.22 -15.15 -32.01
N ALA A 111 8.01 -15.50 -30.74
CA ALA A 111 9.05 -16.06 -29.86
C ALA A 111 8.67 -17.43 -29.27
N GLY A 112 7.75 -18.13 -29.93
CA GLY A 112 7.24 -19.43 -29.52
C GLY A 112 6.14 -19.33 -28.47
N GLU A 113 6.01 -20.36 -27.67
CA GLU A 113 4.91 -20.55 -26.72
C GLU A 113 5.45 -20.94 -25.35
N ILE A 114 4.74 -20.58 -24.28
CA ILE A 114 5.03 -21.01 -22.90
C ILE A 114 3.76 -21.51 -22.23
N VAL A 115 3.90 -22.57 -21.43
CA VAL A 115 2.81 -23.08 -20.60
C VAL A 115 3.05 -22.66 -19.15
N CYS A 116 2.13 -21.89 -18.57
CA CYS A 116 2.13 -21.54 -17.16
C CYS A 116 0.84 -22.05 -16.50
N ASN A 117 0.93 -22.83 -15.42
CA ASN A 117 -0.23 -23.34 -14.68
C ASN A 117 -1.26 -24.09 -15.57
N GLY A 118 -0.80 -24.78 -16.62
CA GLY A 118 -1.66 -25.48 -17.59
C GLY A 118 -2.29 -24.57 -18.66
N HIS A 119 -2.01 -23.28 -18.64
CA HIS A 119 -2.42 -22.33 -19.68
C HIS A 119 -1.29 -22.08 -20.67
N HIS A 120 -1.63 -22.17 -21.95
CA HIS A 120 -0.74 -21.93 -23.07
C HIS A 120 -0.75 -20.43 -23.42
N PHE A 121 0.42 -19.83 -23.58
CA PHE A 121 0.59 -18.42 -23.92
C PHE A 121 1.57 -18.25 -25.07
N ASP A 122 1.13 -17.54 -26.11
CA ASP A 122 2.01 -17.15 -27.21
C ASP A 122 2.94 -16.02 -26.78
N LYS A 123 4.24 -16.26 -26.96
CA LYS A 123 5.28 -15.27 -26.69
C LYS A 123 5.60 -14.49 -27.94
N VAL A 124 5.81 -13.20 -27.74
CA VAL A 124 6.35 -12.30 -28.74
C VAL A 124 7.59 -11.62 -28.19
N SER A 125 8.58 -11.39 -29.07
CA SER A 125 9.70 -10.51 -28.81
C SER A 125 9.42 -9.16 -29.47
N VAL A 126 9.45 -8.11 -28.67
CA VAL A 126 9.17 -6.73 -29.10
C VAL A 126 10.44 -5.91 -28.98
N ARG A 127 10.78 -5.21 -30.06
CA ARG A 127 11.89 -4.25 -30.11
C ARG A 127 11.35 -2.83 -30.25
N GLN A 128 11.72 -1.95 -29.33
CA GLN A 128 11.44 -0.53 -29.43
C GLN A 128 12.34 0.08 -30.50
N GLN A 129 11.75 0.86 -31.41
CA GLN A 129 12.49 1.61 -32.43
C GLN A 129 12.95 2.95 -31.88
#